data_AF-A0A9X3Z6M7-F1
#
_entry.id   AF-A0A9X3Z6M7-F1
#
_cell.length_a   1.000
_cell.length_b   1.000
_cell.length_c   1.000
_cell.angle_alpha   90.00
_cell.angle_beta   90.00
_cell.angle_gamma   90.00
#
_symmetry.space_group_name_H-M   'P 1'
#
loop_
_entity.id
_entity.type
_entity.pdbx_description
1 polymer ?
#
loop_
_entity_poly.entity_id
_entity_poly.type
_entity_poly.pdbx_seq_one_letter_code
_entity_poly.pdbx_strand_id
1 'polypeptide(L)'
;MFRTELEKRVRHLEEGLTQFNGLDWIIKVGEIAEIKGAVLDMTAETEAYCAQTVTTRNLQRLDVVIRTATTRKTNGHLAFQKAYGTLRTWLTPALPGERRIGKLSD
;
A
#
# COMPACT_ATOMS: atom_id res chain seq x y z
N MET A 1 -12.06 -6.52 -8.86
CA MET A 1 -11.11 -5.90 -9.84
C MET A 1 -10.11 -4.98 -9.14
N PHE A 2 -10.54 -4.24 -8.13
CA PHE A 2 -9.67 -3.34 -7.38
C PHE A 2 -8.54 -4.08 -6.63
N ARG A 3 -8.85 -5.20 -5.96
CA ARG A 3 -7.84 -6.02 -5.26
C ARG A 3 -6.69 -6.44 -6.17
N THR A 4 -6.99 -7.06 -7.31
CA THR A 4 -5.99 -7.50 -8.30
C THR A 4 -5.11 -6.34 -8.79
N GLU A 5 -5.67 -5.15 -8.94
CA GLU A 5 -4.92 -3.95 -9.32
C GLU A 5 -4.00 -3.44 -8.20
N LEU A 6 -4.39 -3.60 -6.93
CA LEU A 6 -3.51 -3.33 -5.79
C LEU A 6 -2.41 -4.38 -5.66
N GLU A 7 -2.72 -5.67 -5.79
CA GLU A 7 -1.73 -6.76 -5.72
C GLU A 7 -0.57 -6.54 -6.70
N LYS A 8 -0.90 -6.19 -7.95
CA LYS A 8 0.11 -5.85 -8.97
C LYS A 8 1.02 -4.69 -8.54
N ARG A 9 0.43 -3.64 -7.96
CA ARG A 9 1.16 -2.44 -7.53
C ARG A 9 2.02 -2.72 -6.30
N VAL A 10 1.52 -3.49 -5.35
CA VAL A 10 2.29 -3.92 -4.17
C VAL A 10 3.46 -4.80 -4.59
N ARG A 11 3.26 -5.73 -5.53
CA ARG A 11 4.34 -6.55 -6.09
C ARG A 11 5.40 -5.69 -6.80
N HIS A 12 4.99 -4.68 -7.57
CA HIS A 12 5.93 -3.77 -8.20
C HIS A 12 6.70 -2.95 -7.14
N LEU A 13 6.02 -2.41 -6.12
CA LEU A 13 6.70 -1.68 -5.04
C LEU A 13 7.71 -2.56 -4.28
N GLU A 14 7.43 -3.86 -4.10
CA GLU A 14 8.33 -4.84 -3.49
C GLU A 14 9.68 -4.94 -4.22
N GLU A 15 9.73 -4.75 -5.54
CA GLU A 15 11.00 -4.70 -6.30
C GLU A 15 11.90 -3.54 -5.86
N GLY A 16 11.28 -2.46 -5.36
CA GLY A 16 11.95 -1.32 -4.75
C GLY A 16 12.68 -1.64 -3.45
N LEU A 17 12.48 -2.81 -2.83
CA LEU A 17 13.21 -3.20 -1.62
C LEU A 17 14.73 -3.33 -1.87
N THR A 18 15.13 -3.63 -3.11
CA THR A 18 16.53 -3.85 -3.51
C THR A 18 17.46 -2.64 -3.33
N GLN A 19 16.90 -1.45 -3.07
CA GLN A 19 17.66 -0.23 -2.82
C GLN A 19 17.98 0.02 -1.34
N PHE A 20 17.40 -0.76 -0.43
CA PHE A 20 17.60 -0.65 1.01
C PHE A 20 18.56 -1.74 1.47
N ASN A 21 19.29 -1.48 2.56
CA ASN A 21 20.24 -2.42 3.14
C ASN A 21 20.17 -2.40 4.68
N GLY A 22 20.69 -3.45 5.32
CA GLY A 22 20.78 -3.54 6.78
C GLY A 22 19.42 -3.44 7.48
N LEU A 23 19.35 -2.70 8.59
CA LEU A 23 18.13 -2.55 9.38
C LEU A 23 16.99 -1.86 8.61
N ASP A 24 17.32 -0.89 7.75
CA ASP A 24 16.29 -0.18 6.96
C ASP A 24 15.58 -1.14 6.00
N TRP A 25 16.34 -2.06 5.37
CA TRP A 25 15.74 -3.11 4.54
C TRP A 25 14.76 -3.98 5.34
N ILE A 26 15.11 -4.40 6.55
CA ILE A 26 14.24 -5.21 7.41
C ILE A 26 12.93 -4.47 7.73
N ILE A 27 13.02 -3.18 8.06
CA ILE A 27 11.85 -2.34 8.32
C ILE A 27 10.95 -2.27 7.07
N LYS A 28 11.54 -2.04 5.89
CA LYS A 28 10.77 -1.94 4.64
C LYS A 28 10.13 -3.26 4.19
N VAL A 29 10.77 -4.40 4.47
CA VAL A 29 10.15 -5.72 4.28
C VAL A 29 8.91 -5.85 5.17
N GLY A 30 8.99 -5.43 6.44
CA GLY A 30 7.84 -5.42 7.36
C GLY A 30 6.69 -4.54 6.87
N GLU A 31 7.00 -3.32 6.41
CA GLU A 31 6.02 -2.40 5.81
C GLU A 31 5.31 -3.02 4.59
N ILE A 32 6.04 -3.71 3.71
CA ILE A 32 5.43 -4.40 2.56
C ILE A 32 4.59 -5.60 3.00
N ALA A 33 5.04 -6.36 4.01
CA ALA A 33 4.29 -7.48 4.56
C ALA A 33 2.95 -7.05 5.16
N GLU A 34 2.92 -5.92 5.88
CA GLU A 34 1.68 -5.30 6.41
C GLU A 34 0.68 -5.04 5.28
N ILE A 35 1.13 -4.39 4.20
CA ILE A 35 0.26 -4.08 3.05
C ILE A 35 -0.21 -5.34 2.32
N LYS A 36 0.68 -6.34 2.13
CA LYS A 36 0.31 -7.62 1.50
C LYS A 36 -0.75 -8.35 2.33
N GLY A 37 -0.58 -8.39 3.65
CA GLY A 37 -1.56 -8.96 4.57
C GLY A 37 -2.92 -8.25 4.45
N ALA A 38 -2.93 -6.92 4.47
CA ALA A 38 -4.16 -6.14 4.32
C ALA A 38 -4.90 -6.39 2.99
N VAL A 39 -4.18 -6.59 1.89
CA VAL A 39 -4.77 -6.91 0.59
C VAL A 39 -5.32 -8.34 0.53
N LEU A 40 -4.62 -9.30 1.14
CA LEU A 40 -5.05 -10.70 1.20
C LEU A 40 -6.28 -10.88 2.09
N ASP A 41 -6.28 -10.27 3.26
CA ASP A 41 -7.33 -10.39 4.27
C ASP A 41 -8.52 -9.43 4.03
N MET A 42 -8.49 -8.68 2.94
CA MET A 42 -9.53 -7.71 2.59
C MET A 42 -10.88 -8.40 2.39
N THR A 43 -11.90 -7.94 3.11
CA THR A 43 -13.29 -8.37 2.89
C THR A 43 -13.88 -7.71 1.65
N ALA A 44 -14.99 -8.23 1.12
CA ALA A 44 -15.68 -7.61 -0.02
C ALA A 44 -16.19 -6.19 0.31
N GLU A 45 -16.62 -5.95 1.56
CA GLU A 45 -17.07 -4.64 2.03
C GLU A 45 -15.92 -3.62 2.04
N THR A 46 -14.76 -4.04 2.55
CA THR A 46 -13.56 -3.21 2.54
C THR A 46 -13.10 -2.92 1.10
N GLU A 47 -13.11 -3.93 0.23
CA GLU A 47 -12.77 -3.74 -1.19
C GLU A 47 -13.69 -2.71 -1.85
N ALA A 48 -15.01 -2.80 -1.60
CA ALA A 48 -15.98 -1.85 -2.12
C ALA A 48 -15.73 -0.42 -1.60
N TYR A 49 -15.43 -0.28 -0.30
CA TYR A 49 -15.11 1.03 0.30
C TYR A 49 -13.86 1.65 -0.32
N CYS A 50 -12.77 0.87 -0.43
CA CYS A 50 -11.53 1.33 -1.05
C CYS A 50 -11.75 1.67 -2.54
N ALA A 51 -12.51 0.86 -3.28
CA ALA A 51 -12.80 1.11 -4.69
C ALA A 51 -13.64 2.39 -4.92
N GLN A 52 -14.52 2.75 -3.99
CA GLN A 52 -15.30 3.99 -4.07
C GLN A 52 -14.47 5.24 -3.75
N THR A 53 -13.47 5.11 -2.90
CA THR A 53 -12.62 6.23 -2.44
C THR A 53 -11.39 6.45 -3.32
N VAL A 54 -10.91 5.40 -3.99
CA VAL A 54 -9.71 5.43 -4.83
C VAL A 54 -10.09 5.52 -6.30
N THR A 55 -9.90 6.70 -6.88
CA THR A 55 -10.13 6.93 -8.32
C THR A 55 -9.03 6.34 -9.20
N THR A 56 -9.32 6.13 -10.49
CA THR A 56 -8.31 5.75 -11.50
C THR A 56 -7.12 6.73 -11.54
N ARG A 57 -7.38 8.03 -11.37
CA ARG A 57 -6.33 9.05 -11.32
C ARG A 57 -5.41 8.87 -10.12
N ASN A 58 -5.94 8.43 -8.97
CA ASN A 58 -5.14 8.12 -7.80
C ASN A 58 -4.23 6.92 -8.06
N LEU A 59 -4.74 5.86 -8.70
CA LEU A 59 -3.95 4.69 -9.09
C LEU A 59 -2.81 5.06 -10.05
N GLN A 60 -3.09 5.87 -11.08
CA GLN A 60 -2.07 6.33 -12.02
C GLN A 60 -0.98 7.19 -11.34
N ARG A 61 -1.36 8.03 -10.37
CA ARG A 61 -0.39 8.79 -9.57
C ARG A 61 0.48 7.86 -8.74
N LEU A 62 -0.10 6.83 -8.14
CA LEU A 62 0.65 5.83 -7.39
C LEU A 62 1.64 5.08 -8.32
N ASP A 63 1.23 4.73 -9.54
CA ASP A 63 2.12 4.05 -10.52
C ASP A 63 3.38 4.88 -10.84
N VAL A 64 3.23 6.21 -10.94
CA VAL A 64 4.38 7.11 -11.14
C VAL A 64 5.31 7.08 -9.93
N VAL A 65 4.76 7.09 -8.71
CA VAL A 65 5.56 7.06 -7.47
C VAL A 65 6.27 5.71 -7.33
N ILE A 66 5.58 4.59 -7.58
CA ILE A 66 6.16 3.24 -7.54
C ILE A 66 7.30 3.13 -8.54
N ARG A 67 7.12 3.60 -9.79
CA ARG A 67 8.20 3.60 -10.78
C ARG A 67 9.42 4.39 -10.33
N THR A 68 9.23 5.51 -9.63
CA THR A 68 10.37 6.23 -9.03
C THR A 68 11.00 5.42 -7.90
N ALA A 69 10.18 4.80 -7.05
CA ALA A 69 10.61 3.97 -5.93
C ALA A 69 11.41 2.75 -6.38
N THR A 70 11.19 2.22 -7.58
CA THR A 70 11.93 1.06 -8.10
C THR A 70 13.18 1.42 -8.91
N THR A 71 13.50 2.71 -9.03
CA THR A 71 14.75 3.16 -9.65
C THR A 71 15.83 3.41 -8.61
N ARG A 72 17.09 3.10 -8.90
CA ARG A 72 18.25 3.42 -8.03
C ARG A 72 18.62 4.92 -8.00
N LYS A 73 17.65 5.80 -8.22
CA LYS A 73 17.84 7.25 -8.22
C LYS A 73 17.81 7.78 -6.79
N THR A 74 18.41 8.95 -6.57
CA THR A 74 18.49 9.64 -5.26
C THR A 74 17.13 9.79 -4.55
N ASN A 75 16.03 9.88 -5.30
CA ASN A 75 14.68 10.04 -4.74
C ASN A 75 13.93 8.72 -4.52
N GLY A 76 14.56 7.56 -4.75
CA GLY A 76 13.93 6.24 -4.66
C GLY A 76 13.41 5.93 -3.26
N HIS A 77 14.19 6.20 -2.22
CA HIS A 77 13.80 5.99 -0.82
C HIS A 77 12.55 6.80 -0.42
N LEU A 78 12.55 8.09 -0.75
CA LEU A 78 11.40 8.98 -0.46
C LEU A 78 10.16 8.56 -1.25
N ALA A 79 10.33 8.16 -2.51
CA ALA A 79 9.24 7.66 -3.32
C ALA A 79 8.66 6.36 -2.76
N PHE A 80 9.51 5.45 -2.26
CA PHE A 80 9.06 4.22 -1.61
C PHE A 80 8.19 4.52 -0.38
N GLN A 81 8.68 5.37 0.53
CA GLN A 81 7.93 5.77 1.72
C GLN A 81 6.60 6.43 1.36
N LYS A 82 6.58 7.26 0.32
CA LYS A 82 5.34 7.88 -0.19
C LYS A 82 4.37 6.86 -0.77
N ALA A 83 4.86 5.88 -1.53
CA ALA A 83 4.03 4.81 -2.08
C ALA A 83 3.44 3.94 -0.96
N TYR A 84 4.27 3.55 0.02
CA TYR A 84 3.84 2.82 1.21
C TYR A 84 2.76 3.60 1.98
N GLY A 85 3.01 4.87 2.35
CA GLY A 85 2.03 5.67 3.08
C GLY A 85 0.71 5.88 2.34
N THR A 86 0.76 6.00 1.01
CA THR A 86 -0.44 6.07 0.16
C THR A 86 -1.23 4.76 0.24
N LEU A 87 -0.57 3.62 0.04
CA LEU A 87 -1.20 2.29 0.12
C LEU A 87 -1.78 2.04 1.50
N ARG A 88 -1.02 2.35 2.57
CA ARG A 88 -1.44 2.21 3.95
C ARG A 88 -2.71 3.01 4.23
N THR A 89 -2.76 4.27 3.78
CA THR A 89 -3.94 5.13 3.96
C THR A 89 -5.18 4.56 3.27
N TRP A 90 -5.04 4.05 2.04
CA TRP A 90 -6.18 3.45 1.34
C TRP A 90 -6.64 2.13 1.98
N LEU A 91 -5.70 1.40 2.58
CA LEU A 91 -5.92 0.09 3.19
C LEU A 91 -6.20 0.14 4.69
N THR A 92 -6.18 1.31 5.32
CA THR A 92 -6.55 1.51 6.74
C THR A 92 -7.78 0.70 7.17
N PRO A 93 -8.89 0.66 6.41
CA PRO A 93 -10.06 -0.12 6.81
C PRO A 93 -9.84 -1.65 6.84
N ALA A 94 -8.80 -2.16 6.19
CA ALA A 94 -8.41 -3.57 6.16
C ALA A 94 -7.30 -3.90 7.18
N LEU A 95 -6.66 -2.90 7.80
CA LEU A 95 -5.54 -3.14 8.71
C LEU A 95 -6.01 -3.66 10.08
N PRO A 96 -5.30 -4.64 10.69
CA PRO A 96 -5.60 -5.13 12.03
C PRO A 96 -5.56 -3.99 13.06
N GLY A 97 -6.58 -3.90 13.91
CA GLY A 97 -6.67 -2.86 14.96
C GLY A 97 -7.23 -1.50 14.52
N GLU A 98 -7.36 -1.24 13.21
CA GLU A 98 -7.97 -0.01 12.67
C GLU A 98 -9.41 -0.21 12.16
N ARG A 99 -10.01 -1.39 12.41
CA ARG A 99 -11.44 -1.61 12.16
C ARG A 99 -12.22 -0.53 12.91
N ARG A 100 -12.83 0.40 12.17
CA ARG A 100 -13.77 1.37 12.73
C ARG A 100 -14.71 0.59 13.63
N ILE A 101 -14.65 0.92 14.93
CA ILE A 101 -15.68 0.55 15.89
C ILE A 101 -16.97 1.05 15.24
N GLY A 102 -17.74 0.12 14.68
CA GLY A 102 -19.08 0.40 14.23
C GLY A 102 -19.78 1.01 15.42
N LYS A 103 -20.28 2.24 15.23
CA LYS A 103 -21.30 2.90 16.04
C LYS A 103 -21.68 2.12 17.30
N LEU A 104 -21.04 2.45 18.42
CA LEU A 104 -21.63 2.17 19.71
C LEU A 104 -22.74 3.20 19.93
N SER A 105 -23.96 2.67 19.91
CA SER A 105 -25.12 3.12 20.68
C SER A 105 -26.00 4.24 20.11
N ASP A 106 -27.24 3.80 19.86
CA ASP A 106 -28.57 4.44 19.84
C ASP A 106 -28.86 5.66 18.96
#